data_AF-X0YKE6-F1
#
_entry.id   AF-X0YKE6-F1
#
_cell.length_a   1.000
_cell.length_b   1.000
_cell.length_c   1.000
_cell.angle_alpha   90.00
_cell.angle_beta   90.00
_cell.angle_gamma   90.00
#
_symmetry.space_group_name_H-M   'P 1'
#
loop_
_entity.id
_entity.type
_entity.pdbx_description
1 polymer ?
#
loop_
_entity_poly.entity_id
_entity_poly.type
_entity_poly.pdbx_seq_one_letter_code
_entity_poly.pdbx_strand_id
1 'polypeptide(L)' 'MNGADLIRIVDAIRREKNIDAEVVFQGIETALASAAKKHFGTVDEAVVSIDRETGVIHATLNA' A
#
# COMPACT_ATOMS: atom_id res chain seq x y z
N MET A 1 5.93 10.69 -4.60
CA MET A 1 5.07 10.79 -3.39
C MET A 1 5.96 10.48 -2.21
N ASN A 2 5.95 11.31 -1.16
CA ASN A 2 6.78 11.05 0.03
C ASN A 2 6.02 10.07 0.94
N GLY A 3 6.73 9.10 1.53
CA GLY A 3 6.11 8.12 2.44
C GLY A 3 5.38 8.75 3.62
N ALA A 4 5.87 9.90 4.10
CA ALA A 4 5.24 10.66 5.17
C ALA A 4 3.81 11.15 4.85
N ASP A 5 3.49 11.42 3.59
CA ASP A 5 2.13 11.82 3.20
C ASP A 5 1.16 10.64 3.29
N LEU A 6 1.61 9.43 2.98
CA LEU A 6 0.81 8.22 3.09
C LEU A 6 0.43 7.96 4.56
N ILE A 7 1.39 8.04 5.49
CA ILE A 7 1.13 7.85 6.92
C ILE A 7 0.06 8.82 7.42
N ARG A 8 0.12 10.09 7.01
CA ARG A 8 -0.89 11.10 7.37
C ARG A 8 -2.28 10.75 6.86
N ILE A 9 -2.38 10.27 5.62
CA ILE A 9 -3.65 9.87 5.02
C ILE A 9 -4.22 8.65 5.76
N VAL A 10 -3.39 7.66 6.06
CA VAL A 10 -3.79 6.45 6.80
C VAL A 10 -4.28 6.82 8.20
N ASP A 11 -3.56 7.70 8.91
CA ASP A 11 -3.95 8.14 10.25
C ASP A 11 -5.28 8.91 10.26
N ALA A 12 -5.51 9.77 9.25
CA ALA A 12 -6.78 10.45 9.07
C ALA A 12 -7.93 9.46 8.86
N ILE A 13 -7.78 8.49 7.95
CA ILE A 13 -8.81 7.48 7.66
C ILE A 13 -9.09 6.63 8.90
N ARG A 14 -8.05 6.17 9.60
CA ARG A 14 -8.18 5.41 10.85
C ARG A 14 -9.01 6.18 11.86
N ARG A 15 -8.74 7.47 12.04
CA ARG A 15 -9.44 8.31 13.01
C ARG A 15 -10.89 8.58 12.61
N GLU A 16 -11.16 8.81 11.33
CA GLU A 16 -12.51 9.08 10.82
C GLU A 16 -13.40 7.84 10.81
N LYS A 17 -12.87 6.72 10.37
CA LYS A 17 -13.63 5.47 10.16
C LYS A 17 -13.52 4.50 11.35
N ASN A 18 -12.70 4.82 12.36
CA ASN A 18 -12.40 4.00 13.52
C ASN A 18 -11.99 2.55 13.18
N ILE A 19 -11.20 2.42 12.12
CA ILE A 19 -10.65 1.15 11.61
C ILE A 19 -9.17 1.06 11.91
N ASP A 20 -8.69 -0.17 12.09
CA ASP A 20 -7.27 -0.39 12.36
C ASP A 20 -6.41 0.10 11.20
N ALA A 21 -5.27 0.72 11.52
CA ALA A 21 -4.32 1.20 10.51
C ALA A 21 -3.86 0.03 9.63
N GLU A 22 -3.73 -1.17 10.21
CA GLU A 22 -3.31 -2.36 9.49
C GLU A 22 -4.25 -2.72 8.34
N VAL A 23 -5.57 -2.59 8.55
CA VAL A 23 -6.59 -2.84 7.52
C VAL A 23 -6.47 -1.84 6.37
N VAL A 24 -6.21 -0.57 6.70
CA VAL A 24 -6.02 0.48 5.69
C VAL A 24 -4.75 0.22 4.87
N PHE A 25 -3.64 -0.12 5.53
CA PHE A 25 -2.39 -0.46 4.85
C PHE A 25 -2.56 -1.66 3.92
N GLN A 26 -3.17 -2.76 4.39
CA GLN A 26 -3.43 -3.94 3.58
C GLN A 26 -4.32 -3.63 2.37
N GLY A 27 -5.32 -2.77 2.55
CA GLY A 27 -6.18 -2.32 1.45
C GLY A 27 -5.40 -1.57 0.37
N ILE A 28 -4.50 -0.66 0.78
CA ILE A 28 -3.64 0.10 -0.14
C ILE A 28 -2.62 -0.84 -0.82
N GLU A 29 -1.98 -1.74 -0.07
CA GLU A 29 -1.05 -2.74 -0.59
C GLU A 29 -1.71 -3.60 -1.66
N THR A 30 -2.91 -4.12 -1.39
CA THR A 30 -3.68 -4.95 -2.34
C THR A 30 -4.09 -4.17 -3.59
N ALA A 31 -4.54 -2.92 -3.42
CA ALA A 31 -4.91 -2.05 -4.53
C ALA A 31 -3.71 -1.76 -5.44
N LEU A 32 -2.55 -1.45 -4.85
CA LEU A 32 -1.30 -1.20 -5.57
C LEU A 32 -0.79 -2.47 -6.26
N ALA A 33 -0.81 -3.62 -5.58
CA ALA A 33 -0.44 -4.91 -6.16
C ALA A 33 -1.30 -5.24 -7.39
N SER A 34 -2.62 -5.02 -7.28
CA SER A 34 -3.56 -5.24 -8.38
C SER A 34 -3.31 -4.28 -9.55
N ALA A 35 -3.04 -3.00 -9.26
CA ALA A 35 -2.70 -1.99 -10.27
C ALA A 35 -1.38 -2.32 -10.97
N ALA A 36 -0.36 -2.73 -10.22
CA ALA A 36 0.94 -3.16 -10.74
C ALA A 36 0.77 -4.40 -11.64
N LYS A 37 0.05 -5.42 -11.18
CA LYS A 37 -0.26 -6.62 -11.98
C LYS A 37 -0.94 -6.25 -13.31
N LYS A 38 -1.91 -5.34 -13.28
CA LYS A 38 -2.62 -4.86 -14.48
C LYS A 38 -1.73 -4.04 -15.41
N HIS A 39 -0.82 -3.23 -14.88
CA HIS A 39 0.06 -2.37 -15.67
C HIS A 39 1.21 -3.15 -16.33
N PHE A 40 1.81 -4.09 -15.60
CA PHE A 40 2.95 -4.87 -16.08
C PHE A 40 2.54 -6.13 -16.83
N GLY A 41 1.30 -6.61 -16.68
CA GLY A 41 0.64 -7.59 -17.57
C GLY A 41 1.23 -9.01 -17.62
N THR A 42 2.51 -9.20 -17.28
CA THR A 42 3.27 -10.45 -17.36
C THR A 42 3.85 -10.90 -16.02
N VAL A 43 3.57 -10.18 -14.94
CA VAL A 43 4.00 -10.54 -13.58
C VAL A 43 3.00 -11.49 -12.95
N ASP A 44 3.47 -12.68 -12.60
CA ASP A 44 2.69 -13.73 -11.94
C ASP A 44 2.23 -13.25 -10.54
N GLU A 45 3.18 -12.65 -9.80
CA GLU A 45 2.99 -12.14 -8.45
C GLU A 45 3.60 -10.74 -8.28
N ALA A 46 2.74 -9.74 -8.01
CA ALA A 46 3.15 -8.42 -7.57
C ALA A 46 2.89 -8.31 -6.07
N VAL A 47 3.97 -8.19 -5.29
CA VAL A 47 3.90 -8.01 -3.84
C VAL A 47 4.21 -6.56 -3.53
N VAL A 48 3.31 -5.89 -2.81
CA VAL A 48 3.51 -4.51 -2.35
C VAL A 48 3.46 -4.52 -0.83
N SER A 49 4.43 -3.87 -0.21
CA SER A 49 4.53 -3.71 1.23
C SER A 49 4.86 -2.26 1.58
N ILE A 50 4.22 -1.74 2.61
CA ILE A 50 4.38 -0.35 3.04
C ILE A 50 5.02 -0.33 4.42
N ASP A 51 6.13 0.35 4.59
CA ASP A 51 6.71 0.52 5.92
C ASP A 51 5.76 1.35 6.81
N ARG A 52 5.37 0.80 7.97
CA ARG A 52 4.34 1.40 8.83
C ARG A 52 4.85 2.62 9.61
N GLU A 53 6.17 2.80 9.72
CA GLU A 53 6.79 3.91 10.44
C GLU A 53 7.14 5.07 9.50
N THR A 54 7.66 4.73 8.32
CA THR A 54 8.18 5.71 7.35
C THR A 54 7.20 5.99 6.20
N GLY A 55 6.25 5.08 5.96
CA GLY A 55 5.34 5.11 4.82
C GLY A 55 6.01 4.80 3.49
N VAL A 56 7.25 4.31 3.50
CA VAL A 56 7.98 3.93 2.29
C VAL A 56 7.31 2.71 1.66
N ILE A 57 6.99 2.83 0.38
CA ILE A 57 6.35 1.76 -0.39
C ILE A 57 7.45 0.94 -1.06
N HIS A 58 7.47 -0.36 -0.76
CA HIS A 58 8.29 -1.36 -1.40
C HIS A 58 7.41 -2.21 -2.31
N ALA A 59 7.78 -2.31 -3.58
CA ALA A 59 7.09 -3.18 -4.53
C ALA A 59 8.11 -4.17 -5.10
N THR A 60 7.81 -5.46 -4.97
CA THR A 60 8.59 -6.55 -5.54
C THR A 60 7.75 -7.20 -6.62
N LEU A 61 8.27 -7.19 -7.84
CA LEU A 61 7.67 -7.83 -9.00
C LEU A 61 8.42 -9.13 -9.25
N ASN A 62 7.78 -10.26 -9.01
CA ASN A 62 8.31 -11.56 -9.39
C ASN A 62 7.78 -11.88 -10.79
N ALA A 63 8.71 -12.05 -11.73
CA ALA A 63 8.46 -12.33 -13.14
C ALA A 63 9.11 -13.67 -13.52
#